data_AF-A0A316M7I2-F1
#
_entry.id   AF-A0A316M7I2-F1
#
_cell.length_a   1.000
_cell.length_b   1.000
_cell.length_c   1.000
_cell.angle_alpha   90.00
_cell.angle_beta   90.00
_cell.angle_gamma   90.00
#
_symmetry.space_group_name_H-M   'P 1'
#
loop_
_entity.id
_entity.type
_entity.pdbx_description
1 polymer ?
#
loop_
_entity_poly.entity_id
_entity_poly.type
_entity_poly.pdbx_seq_one_letter_code
_entity_poly.pdbx_strand_id
1 'polypeptide(L)'
;MERYIRLDVKGTWRGIEHRSHFAAYDYTEDERDLENGVSCYKADADGVKSLYDYARNHMSITTGEGMQLTVFEGQHSGIGSDYEELAWCTKTISETDAEIWFDKMYEAEEKLNGDYYNEELDDYEDEISEEEYEELIMKATGLR
;
A
#
# COMPACT_ATOMS: atom_id res chain seq x y z
N MET A 1 0.05 17.87 -9.99
CA MET A 1 -0.40 16.48 -9.89
C MET A 1 0.47 15.83 -8.86
N GLU A 2 -0.15 15.10 -7.94
CA GLU A 2 0.54 14.38 -6.88
C GLU A 2 0.51 12.88 -7.19
N ARG A 3 1.34 12.12 -6.49
CA ARG A 3 1.33 10.66 -6.56
C ARG A 3 0.62 10.11 -5.35
N TYR A 4 -0.14 9.06 -5.57
CA TYR A 4 -0.91 8.36 -4.56
C TYR A 4 -0.64 6.87 -4.63
N ILE A 5 -0.89 6.21 -3.51
CA ILE A 5 -0.73 4.78 -3.33
C ILE A 5 -2.00 4.18 -2.73
N ARG A 6 -2.38 2.98 -3.19
CA ARG A 6 -3.56 2.25 -2.74
C ARG A 6 -3.33 0.75 -2.84
N LEU A 7 -4.02 -0.03 -2.02
CA LEU A 7 -4.12 -1.48 -2.19
C LEU A 7 -5.45 -1.83 -2.88
N ASP A 8 -5.40 -2.60 -3.95
CA ASP A 8 -6.57 -2.99 -4.73
C ASP A 8 -6.66 -4.51 -4.86
N VAL A 9 -7.85 -5.06 -5.07
CA VAL A 9 -7.98 -6.47 -5.48
C VAL A 9 -7.41 -6.63 -6.90
N LYS A 10 -6.65 -7.70 -7.15
CA LYS A 10 -6.05 -7.94 -8.48
C LYS A 10 -7.14 -7.93 -9.57
N GLY A 11 -6.92 -7.11 -10.61
CA GLY A 11 -7.82 -7.01 -11.77
C GLY A 11 -9.09 -6.16 -11.58
N THR A 12 -9.24 -5.49 -10.43
CA THR A 12 -10.34 -4.53 -10.19
C THR A 12 -9.96 -3.08 -10.44
N TRP A 13 -8.66 -2.76 -10.61
CA TRP A 13 -8.17 -1.42 -10.95
C TRP A 13 -8.59 -1.00 -12.38
N ARG A 14 -9.48 -0.01 -12.52
CA ARG A 14 -10.15 0.36 -13.79
C ARG A 14 -10.57 1.84 -13.93
N GLY A 15 -10.43 2.65 -12.89
CA GLY A 15 -11.20 3.88 -12.67
C GLY A 15 -10.40 5.17 -12.66
N ILE A 16 -11.15 6.28 -12.60
CA ILE A 16 -10.65 7.67 -12.58
C ILE A 16 -10.87 8.31 -11.19
N GLU A 17 -11.79 7.80 -10.36
CA GLU A 17 -12.05 8.29 -9.00
C GLU A 17 -11.91 7.13 -8.00
N HIS A 18 -10.95 7.24 -7.07
CA HIS A 18 -10.68 6.21 -6.07
C HIS A 18 -11.25 6.65 -4.72
N ARG A 19 -12.21 5.87 -4.23
CA ARG A 19 -12.72 5.96 -2.87
C ARG A 19 -12.50 4.61 -2.21
N SER A 20 -12.10 4.61 -0.96
CA SER A 20 -11.97 3.39 -0.18
C SER A 20 -13.32 2.69 -0.12
N HIS A 21 -13.36 1.48 -0.64
CA HIS A 21 -14.53 0.63 -0.65
C HIS A 21 -14.02 -0.79 -0.51
N PHE A 22 -14.00 -1.27 0.73
CA PHE A 22 -13.76 -2.67 1.03
C PHE A 22 -15.08 -3.25 1.55
N ALA A 23 -16.01 -3.51 0.64
CA ALA A 23 -17.17 -4.32 0.95
C ALA A 23 -16.72 -5.78 1.03
N ALA A 24 -16.72 -6.35 2.24
CA ALA A 24 -16.56 -7.77 2.42
C ALA A 24 -17.71 -8.49 1.68
N TYR A 25 -17.45 -8.93 0.44
CA TYR A 25 -18.22 -9.97 -0.24
C TYR A 25 -19.73 -9.76 -0.46
N ASP A 26 -20.24 -8.52 -0.51
CA ASP A 26 -21.62 -8.28 -0.96
C ASP A 26 -21.60 -7.66 -2.35
N TYR A 27 -21.69 -8.50 -3.38
CA TYR A 27 -21.80 -8.07 -4.77
C TYR A 27 -23.26 -7.74 -5.07
N THR A 28 -23.70 -6.52 -4.76
CA THR A 28 -24.93 -6.01 -5.38
C THR A 28 -24.62 -5.59 -6.83
N GLU A 29 -25.57 -5.79 -7.75
CA GLU A 29 -25.36 -5.50 -9.17
C GLU A 29 -25.02 -4.04 -9.49
N ASP A 30 -25.34 -3.11 -8.58
CA ASP A 30 -25.07 -1.67 -8.60
C ASP A 30 -23.66 -1.28 -8.09
N GLU A 31 -22.94 -2.17 -7.40
CA GLU A 31 -21.58 -1.91 -6.86
C GLU A 31 -20.46 -2.36 -7.81
N ARG A 32 -20.81 -2.89 -8.98
CA ARG A 32 -19.84 -3.34 -10.01
C ARG A 32 -18.99 -2.22 -10.61
N ASP A 33 -19.39 -0.98 -10.41
CA ASP A 33 -18.67 0.22 -10.88
C ASP A 33 -17.74 0.81 -9.80
N LEU A 34 -17.70 0.23 -8.59
CA LEU A 34 -16.77 0.60 -7.53
C LEU A 34 -15.55 -0.32 -7.54
N GLU A 35 -14.38 0.27 -7.42
CA GLU A 35 -13.15 -0.50 -7.29
C GLU A 35 -12.98 -1.00 -5.86
N ASN A 36 -12.86 -2.33 -5.70
CA ASN A 36 -12.51 -2.93 -4.43
C ASN A 36 -11.05 -2.63 -4.11
N GLY A 37 -10.85 -1.81 -3.08
CA GLY A 37 -9.53 -1.44 -2.64
C GLY A 37 -9.57 -0.72 -1.31
N VAL A 38 -8.48 -0.93 -0.56
CA VAL A 38 -8.22 -0.39 0.76
C VAL A 38 -7.45 0.91 0.59
N SER A 39 -8.04 2.00 1.07
CA SER A 39 -7.40 3.24 1.52
C SER A 39 -6.37 3.88 0.59
N CYS A 40 -6.61 5.13 0.19
CA CYS A 40 -5.70 5.89 -0.65
C CYS A 40 -4.90 6.88 0.20
N TYR A 41 -3.59 6.98 -0.06
CA TYR A 41 -2.69 7.91 0.62
C TYR A 41 -1.74 8.57 -0.38
N LYS A 42 -1.06 9.63 0.04
CA LYS A 42 0.06 10.18 -0.75
C LYS A 42 1.16 9.12 -0.88
N ALA A 43 1.82 9.10 -2.04
CA ALA A 43 2.93 8.18 -2.28
C ALA A 43 4.25 8.78 -1.75
N ASP A 44 4.30 9.00 -0.45
CA ASP A 44 5.47 9.35 0.35
C ASP A 44 5.63 8.35 1.51
N ALA A 45 6.72 8.45 2.28
CA ALA A 45 7.03 7.46 3.31
C ALA A 45 5.91 7.35 4.36
N ASP A 46 5.36 8.48 4.81
CA ASP A 46 4.26 8.51 5.78
C ASP A 46 2.99 7.88 5.22
N GLY A 47 2.65 8.13 3.96
CA GLY A 47 1.51 7.51 3.30
C GLY A 47 1.67 6.01 3.08
N VAL A 48 2.90 5.54 2.79
CA VAL A 48 3.21 4.09 2.72
C VAL A 48 3.06 3.42 4.08
N LYS A 49 3.61 4.02 5.14
CA LYS A 49 3.45 3.53 6.53
C LYS A 49 1.97 3.48 6.91
N SER A 50 1.22 4.54 6.60
CA SER A 50 -0.21 4.64 6.90
C SER A 50 -1.04 3.59 6.16
N LEU A 51 -0.76 3.34 4.87
CA LEU A 51 -1.44 2.30 4.11
C LEU A 51 -1.18 0.91 4.68
N TYR A 52 0.08 0.62 5.01
CA TYR A 52 0.46 -0.67 5.56
C TYR A 52 -0.14 -0.91 6.95
N ASP A 53 -0.08 0.10 7.83
CA ASP A 53 -0.72 0.08 9.15
C ASP A 53 -2.24 -0.12 9.05
N TYR A 54 -2.90 0.61 8.16
CA TYR A 54 -4.33 0.45 7.93
C TYR A 54 -4.68 -0.96 7.47
N ALA A 55 -3.93 -1.49 6.49
CA ALA A 55 -4.16 -2.84 5.99
C ALA A 55 -4.00 -3.91 7.09
N ARG A 56 -2.95 -3.82 7.91
CA ARG A 56 -2.73 -4.78 9.02
C ARG A 56 -3.71 -4.62 10.16
N ASN A 57 -3.87 -3.40 10.67
CA ASN A 57 -4.50 -3.18 11.98
C ASN A 57 -5.99 -2.88 11.87
N HIS A 58 -6.45 -2.28 10.76
CA HIS A 58 -7.87 -1.98 10.55
C HIS A 58 -8.55 -3.05 9.71
N MET A 59 -7.85 -3.58 8.70
CA MET A 59 -8.41 -4.57 7.77
C MET A 59 -8.02 -6.02 8.09
N SER A 60 -7.07 -6.25 9.01
CA SER A 60 -6.55 -7.59 9.33
C SER A 60 -5.95 -8.33 8.12
N ILE A 61 -5.40 -7.60 7.15
CA ILE A 61 -4.71 -8.15 5.98
C ILE A 61 -3.24 -8.33 6.32
N THR A 62 -2.72 -9.56 6.22
CA THR A 62 -1.34 -9.90 6.64
C THR A 62 -0.44 -10.45 5.55
N THR A 63 -0.96 -10.81 4.36
CA THR A 63 -0.15 -11.46 3.30
C THR A 63 -0.33 -10.85 1.91
N GLY A 64 -1.18 -9.83 1.75
CA GLY A 64 -1.45 -9.23 0.42
C GLY A 64 -2.01 -10.19 -0.64
N GLU A 65 -2.38 -11.43 -0.26
CA GLU A 65 -2.81 -12.46 -1.21
C GLU A 65 -4.03 -12.00 -2.02
N GLY A 66 -3.94 -12.12 -3.35
CA GLY A 66 -5.00 -11.67 -4.26
C GLY A 66 -5.12 -10.14 -4.43
N MET A 67 -4.19 -9.36 -3.87
CA MET A 67 -4.18 -7.90 -3.96
C MET A 67 -2.98 -7.37 -4.76
N GLN A 68 -3.10 -6.15 -5.25
CA GLN A 68 -2.03 -5.39 -5.90
C GLN A 68 -1.85 -4.05 -5.18
N LEU A 69 -0.61 -3.59 -5.08
CA LEU A 69 -0.29 -2.24 -4.69
C LEU A 69 -0.23 -1.37 -5.95
N THR A 70 -1.08 -0.36 -6.02
CA THR A 70 -1.15 0.54 -7.17
C THR A 70 -0.60 1.90 -6.79
N VAL A 71 0.34 2.40 -7.61
CA VAL A 71 0.80 3.78 -7.54
C VAL A 71 0.30 4.52 -8.76
N PHE A 72 -0.26 5.71 -8.55
CA PHE A 72 -0.85 6.49 -9.63
C PHE A 72 -0.65 8.00 -9.44
N GLU A 73 -0.70 8.70 -10.55
CA GLU A 73 -0.72 10.15 -10.65
C GLU A 73 -2.17 10.63 -10.59
N GLY A 74 -2.45 11.65 -9.79
CA GLY A 74 -3.82 12.12 -9.61
C GLY A 74 -3.99 13.55 -9.12
N GLN A 75 -5.25 13.92 -8.95
CA GLN A 75 -5.69 15.17 -8.36
C GLN A 75 -6.43 14.89 -7.05
N HIS A 76 -5.96 15.48 -5.95
CA HIS A 76 -6.67 15.48 -4.68
C HIS A 76 -8.10 16.01 -4.85
N SER A 77 -9.06 15.20 -4.41
CA SER A 77 -10.50 15.48 -4.46
C SER A 77 -11.14 15.64 -3.07
N GLY A 78 -10.42 15.32 -1.99
CA GLY A 78 -10.89 15.49 -0.61
C GLY A 78 -10.24 14.52 0.37
N ILE A 79 -10.72 14.53 1.61
CA ILE A 79 -10.28 13.63 2.68
C ILE A 79 -11.43 12.70 3.05
N GLY A 80 -11.14 11.40 3.13
CA GLY A 80 -12.06 10.34 3.50
C GLY A 80 -12.16 10.14 5.02
N SER A 81 -12.73 9.01 5.43
CA SER A 81 -12.67 8.56 6.81
C SER A 81 -11.23 8.21 7.19
N ASP A 82 -10.87 8.32 8.48
CA ASP A 82 -9.54 7.96 8.99
C ASP A 82 -8.35 8.65 8.31
N TYR A 83 -8.56 9.89 7.85
CA TYR A 83 -7.55 10.73 7.19
C TYR A 83 -7.03 10.18 5.86
N GLU A 84 -7.77 9.27 5.22
CA GLU A 84 -7.46 8.80 3.87
C GLU A 84 -7.55 9.93 2.85
N GLU A 85 -6.69 9.89 1.84
CA GLU A 85 -6.74 10.78 0.69
C GLU A 85 -7.80 10.29 -0.29
N LEU A 86 -8.65 11.19 -0.79
CA LEU A 86 -9.48 10.95 -1.96
C LEU A 86 -8.78 11.58 -3.15
N ALA A 87 -8.50 10.79 -4.17
CA ALA A 87 -7.80 11.26 -5.37
C ALA A 87 -8.44 10.72 -6.65
N TRP A 88 -8.48 11.59 -7.66
CA TRP A 88 -8.82 11.19 -9.02
C TRP A 88 -7.57 10.75 -9.76
N CYS A 89 -7.49 9.49 -10.18
CA CYS A 89 -6.40 9.01 -11.02
C CYS A 89 -6.51 9.60 -12.42
N THR A 90 -5.40 10.15 -12.88
CA THR A 90 -5.23 10.59 -14.26
C THR A 90 -4.30 9.64 -15.01
N LYS A 91 -3.43 8.91 -14.31
CA LYS A 91 -2.48 7.98 -14.89
C LYS A 91 -1.94 6.97 -13.87
N THR A 92 -2.04 5.68 -14.18
CA THR A 92 -1.34 4.63 -13.41
C THR A 92 0.16 4.67 -13.68
N ILE A 93 0.96 4.57 -12.60
CA ILE A 93 2.43 4.58 -12.65
C ILE A 93 2.97 3.15 -12.54
N SER A 94 2.49 2.39 -11.54
CA SER A 94 2.91 1.01 -11.31
C SER A 94 1.83 0.20 -10.62
N GLU A 95 1.84 -1.10 -10.87
CA GLU A 95 1.05 -2.11 -10.20
C GLU A 95 2.02 -3.20 -9.74
N THR A 96 2.18 -3.36 -8.43
CA THR A 96 3.10 -4.31 -7.80
C THR A 96 2.28 -5.40 -7.12
N ASP A 97 2.76 -6.63 -7.13
CA ASP A 97 2.14 -7.72 -6.36
C ASP A 97 2.15 -7.34 -4.86
N ALA A 98 0.97 -7.28 -4.23
CA ALA A 98 0.90 -6.85 -2.84
C ALA A 98 1.57 -7.84 -1.89
N GLU A 99 1.59 -9.14 -2.22
CA GLU A 99 2.29 -10.15 -1.41
C GLU A 99 3.78 -9.84 -1.31
N ILE A 100 4.42 -9.54 -2.45
CA ILE A 100 5.83 -9.11 -2.50
C ILE A 100 6.05 -7.79 -1.74
N TRP A 101 5.07 -6.88 -1.78
CA TRP A 101 5.16 -5.63 -1.06
C TRP A 101 5.06 -5.85 0.46
N PHE A 102 4.12 -6.66 0.93
CA PHE A 102 3.98 -7.03 2.34
C PHE A 102 5.27 -7.67 2.87
N ASP A 103 5.85 -8.64 2.17
CA ASP A 103 7.12 -9.27 2.57
C ASP A 103 8.24 -8.25 2.76
N LYS A 104 8.35 -7.27 1.85
CA LYS A 104 9.35 -6.20 1.96
C LYS A 104 9.06 -5.23 3.11
N MET A 105 7.80 -4.95 3.39
CA MET A 105 7.43 -4.12 4.54
C MET A 105 7.78 -4.83 5.85
N TYR A 106 7.50 -6.14 5.96
CA TYR A 106 7.89 -6.94 7.12
C TYR A 106 9.41 -6.97 7.30
N GLU A 107 10.17 -7.26 6.25
CA GLU A 107 11.64 -7.25 6.29
C GLU A 107 12.18 -5.88 6.75
N ALA A 108 11.62 -4.78 6.22
CA ALA A 108 12.03 -3.44 6.59
C ALA A 108 11.71 -3.12 8.07
N GLU A 109 10.55 -3.55 8.59
CA GLU A 109 10.20 -3.44 10.01
C GLU A 109 11.14 -4.26 10.90
N GLU A 110 11.47 -5.50 10.51
CA GLU A 110 12.39 -6.34 11.29
C GLU A 110 13.80 -5.73 11.33
N LYS A 111 14.27 -5.15 10.22
CA LYS A 111 15.56 -4.45 10.17
C LYS A 111 15.57 -3.18 11.02
N LEU A 112 14.48 -2.41 11.01
CA LEU A 112 14.35 -1.22 11.86
C LEU A 112 14.32 -1.56 13.35
N ASN A 113 13.83 -2.74 13.73
CA ASN A 113 13.79 -3.18 15.12
C ASN A 113 15.04 -3.97 15.55
N GLY A 114 15.98 -4.24 14.64
CA GLY A 114 17.15 -5.10 14.90
C GLY A 114 16.79 -6.58 15.09
N ASP A 115 15.61 -7.00 14.62
CA ASP A 115 15.07 -8.35 14.76
C ASP A 115 15.26 -9.19 13.48
N TYR A 116 15.83 -8.62 12.42
CA TYR A 116 16.04 -9.31 11.14
C TYR A 116 17.19 -10.32 11.21
N TYR A 117 16.88 -11.60 11.08
CA TYR A 117 17.86 -12.68 11.03
C TYR A 117 18.25 -13.02 9.59
N ASN A 118 19.53 -12.90 9.26
CA ASN A 118 20.08 -13.24 7.96
C ASN A 118 20.60 -14.68 7.98
N GLU A 119 19.87 -15.59 7.32
CA GLU A 119 20.24 -17.01 7.25
C GLU A 119 21.60 -17.28 6.58
N GLU A 120 22.04 -16.41 5.65
CA GLU A 120 23.32 -16.57 4.98
C GLU A 120 24.50 -16.21 5.90
N LEU A 121 24.29 -15.26 6.81
CA LEU A 121 25.26 -14.83 7.81
C LEU A 121 25.19 -15.66 9.10
N ASP A 122 24.10 -16.40 9.31
CA ASP A 122 23.77 -17.07 10.58
C ASP A 122 23.79 -16.08 11.76
N ASP A 123 23.32 -14.85 11.53
CA ASP A 123 23.33 -13.76 12.51
C ASP A 123 22.20 -12.74 12.24
N TYR A 124 21.91 -11.91 13.24
CA TYR A 124 21.03 -10.75 13.07
C TYR A 124 21.76 -9.61 12.39
N GLU A 125 21.09 -8.92 11.45
CA GLU A 125 21.64 -7.70 10.88
C GLU A 125 21.55 -6.54 11.88
N ASP A 126 22.47 -5.59 11.74
CA ASP A 126 22.44 -4.36 12.53
C ASP A 126 21.14 -3.58 12.27
N GLU A 127 20.63 -2.93 13.33
CA GLU A 127 19.48 -2.03 13.25
C GLU A 127 19.73 -0.92 12.23
N ILE A 128 18.79 -0.73 11.29
CA ILE A 128 18.85 0.37 10.33
C ILE A 128 18.25 1.65 10.92
N SER A 129 18.67 2.80 10.41
CA SER A 129 18.06 4.08 10.76
C SER A 129 16.64 4.24 10.16
N GLU A 130 15.86 5.16 10.73
CA GLU A 130 14.56 5.55 10.18
C GLU A 130 14.67 6.03 8.72
N GLU A 131 15.73 6.75 8.37
CA GLU A 131 15.97 7.22 7.00
C GLU A 131 16.17 6.04 6.03
N GLU A 132 16.96 5.04 6.43
CA GLU A 132 17.15 3.81 5.64
C GLU A 132 15.85 2.99 5.53
N TYR A 133 15.06 2.94 6.59
CA TYR A 133 13.73 2.32 6.58
C TYR A 133 12.80 3.00 5.56
N GLU A 134 12.74 4.34 5.57
CA GLU A 134 11.95 5.12 4.63
C GLU A 134 12.38 4.87 3.18
N GLU A 135 13.68 4.78 2.91
CA GLU A 135 14.20 4.42 1.59
C GLU A 135 13.76 3.02 1.15
N LEU A 136 13.82 2.03 2.05
CA LEU A 136 13.41 0.64 1.76
C LEU A 136 11.93 0.54 1.41
N ILE A 137 11.05 1.11 2.24
CA ILE A 137 9.59 1.04 2.02
C ILE A 137 9.18 1.79 0.76
N MET A 138 9.83 2.93 0.46
CA MET A 138 9.57 3.67 -0.77
C MET A 138 10.01 2.87 -1.99
N LYS A 139 11.17 2.22 -1.95
CA LYS A 139 11.64 1.33 -3.01
C LYS A 139 10.71 0.12 -3.20
N ALA A 140 10.08 -0.37 -2.14
CA ALA A 140 9.12 -1.48 -2.19
C ALA A 140 7.87 -1.13 -3.01
N THR A 141 7.49 0.16 -3.11
CA THR A 141 6.34 0.61 -3.92
C THR A 141 6.54 0.48 -5.43
N GLY A 142 7.79 0.31 -5.89
CA GLY A 142 8.14 0.29 -7.31
C GLY A 142 8.32 1.69 -7.93
N LEU A 143 8.22 2.76 -7.13
CA LEU A 143 8.63 4.09 -7.53
C LEU A 143 10.16 4.14 -7.70
N ARG A 144 10.62 4.64 -8.86
CA ARG A 144 12.03 4.89 -9.17
C ARG A 144 12.34 6.39 -9.10
#